data_AF-A0A2V9ZFR8-F1
#
_entry.id   AF-A0A2V9ZFR8-F1
#
_cell.length_a   1.000
_cell.length_b   1.000
_cell.length_c   1.000
_cell.angle_alpha   90.00
_cell.angle_beta   90.00
_cell.angle_gamma   90.00
#
_symmetry.space_group_name_H-M   'P 1'
#
loop_
_entity.id
_entity.type
_entity.pdbx_description
1 polymer ?
#
loop_
_entity_poly.entity_id
_entity_poly.type
_entity_poly.pdbx_seq_one_letter_code
_entity_poly.pdbx_strand_id
1 'polypeptide(L)'
;EALPPKKHQYVFEFRDPSWYTEAVYRLLRRHQAALCLHDWRGEKSPQELTAPFSYIRFHGATGKYQGNYTPEMLESWAQSIREWQRQLRDIYVYFNNDVGGYAVQNALQLENLLASAATPKLCA
;
A
#
# COMPACT_ATOMS: atom_id res chain seq x y z
N GLU A 1 17.80 0.75 -20.88
CA GLU A 1 17.63 0.12 -19.54
C GLU A 1 18.23 1.02 -18.45
N ALA A 2 17.57 2.13 -18.08
CA ALA A 2 18.04 2.93 -16.96
C ALA A 2 16.85 3.58 -16.24
N LEU A 3 16.65 3.18 -14.98
CA LEU A 3 15.90 4.01 -14.04
C LEU A 3 16.77 5.20 -13.61
N PRO A 4 16.17 6.32 -13.17
CA PRO A 4 16.91 7.53 -12.87
C PRO A 4 17.82 7.36 -11.63
N PRO A 5 18.69 8.33 -11.31
CA PRO A 5 19.80 8.14 -10.37
C PRO A 5 19.39 7.55 -9.02
N LYS A 6 20.20 6.61 -8.49
CA LYS A 6 19.98 5.85 -7.22
C LYS A 6 19.84 6.69 -5.93
N LYS A 7 19.80 8.02 -6.03
CA LYS A 7 19.61 8.93 -4.89
C LYS A 7 18.15 9.06 -4.46
N HIS A 8 17.21 8.58 -5.27
CA HIS A 8 15.78 8.65 -4.96
C HIS A 8 15.16 7.26 -4.88
N GLN A 9 14.08 7.16 -4.10
CA GLN A 9 13.17 6.03 -4.13
C GLN A 9 12.17 6.23 -5.28
N TYR A 10 11.99 5.20 -6.10
CA TYR A 10 11.06 5.23 -7.24
C TYR A 10 9.88 4.30 -7.00
N VAL A 11 8.69 4.77 -7.37
CA VAL A 11 7.44 4.01 -7.27
C VAL A 11 6.74 4.04 -8.62
N PHE A 12 6.23 2.89 -9.05
CA PHE A 12 5.47 2.74 -10.29
C PHE A 12 4.05 2.28 -9.99
N GLU A 13 3.08 3.05 -10.44
CA GLU A 13 1.67 2.71 -10.38
C GLU A 13 1.14 2.45 -11.78
N PHE A 14 0.76 1.21 -12.05
CA PHE A 14 0.17 0.83 -13.33
C PHE A 14 -1.35 0.86 -13.24
N ARG A 15 -2.00 1.28 -14.32
CA ARG A 15 -3.48 1.27 -14.43
C ARG A 15 -4.00 0.29 -15.49
N ASP A 16 -3.08 -0.42 -16.14
CA ASP A 16 -3.38 -1.45 -17.13
C ASP A 16 -2.84 -2.79 -16.59
N PRO A 17 -3.69 -3.82 -16.42
CA PRO A 17 -3.29 -5.11 -15.89
C PRO A 17 -2.20 -5.84 -16.69
N SER A 18 -1.99 -5.49 -17.96
CA SER A 18 -0.92 -6.09 -18.79
C SER A 18 0.49 -5.82 -18.26
N TRP A 19 0.66 -4.84 -17.37
CA TRP A 19 1.94 -4.56 -16.70
C TRP A 19 2.22 -5.48 -15.50
N TYR A 20 1.21 -6.20 -15.00
CA TYR A 20 1.34 -7.11 -13.87
C TYR A 20 1.91 -8.46 -14.30
N THR A 21 3.19 -8.44 -14.68
CA THR A 21 3.92 -9.63 -15.14
C THR A 21 5.20 -9.84 -14.33
N GLU A 22 5.63 -11.09 -14.22
CA GLU A 22 6.87 -11.44 -13.53
C GLU A 22 8.10 -10.76 -14.17
N ALA A 23 8.10 -10.51 -15.48
CA ALA A 23 9.16 -9.77 -16.15
C ALA A 23 9.28 -8.32 -15.62
N VAL A 24 8.15 -7.66 -15.41
CA VAL A 24 8.10 -6.31 -14.83
C VAL A 24 8.52 -6.35 -13.36
N TYR A 25 8.03 -7.30 -12.56
CA TYR A 25 8.40 -7.40 -11.14
C TYR A 25 9.91 -7.65 -10.96
N ARG A 26 10.52 -8.50 -11.79
CA ARG A 26 11.98 -8.71 -11.80
C ARG A 26 12.74 -7.44 -12.12
N LEU A 27 12.25 -6.65 -13.09
CA LEU A 27 12.87 -5.38 -13.44
C LEU A 27 12.80 -4.39 -12.27
N LEU A 28 11.64 -4.25 -11.64
CA LEU A 28 11.46 -3.39 -10.46
C LEU A 28 12.38 -3.82 -9.30
N ARG A 29 12.43 -5.12 -8.98
CA ARG A 29 13.33 -5.70 -7.96
C ARG A 29 14.80 -5.42 -8.25
N ARG A 30 15.24 -5.59 -9.49
CA ARG A 30 16.63 -5.32 -9.92
C ARG A 30 17.06 -3.88 -9.61
N HIS A 31 16.12 -2.95 -9.68
CA HIS A 31 16.38 -1.53 -9.45
C HIS A 31 15.88 -1.01 -8.11
N GLN A 32 15.38 -1.88 -7.22
CA GLN A 32 14.79 -1.51 -5.93
C GLN A 32 13.68 -0.45 -6.05
N ALA A 33 12.93 -0.49 -7.15
CA ALA A 33 11.76 0.36 -7.38
C ALA A 33 10.51 -0.35 -6.87
N ALA A 34 9.64 0.37 -6.16
CA ALA A 34 8.44 -0.20 -5.59
C ALA A 34 7.31 -0.24 -6.63
N LEU A 35 6.58 -1.35 -6.66
CA LEU A 35 5.24 -1.39 -7.22
C LEU A 35 4.29 -0.67 -6.25
N CYS A 36 3.47 0.24 -6.77
CA CYS A 36 2.42 0.85 -5.99
C CYS A 36 1.31 -0.18 -5.72
N LEU A 37 1.05 -0.44 -4.44
CA LEU A 37 -0.11 -1.22 -4.02
C LEU A 37 -1.33 -0.30 -3.99
N HIS A 38 -2.43 -0.70 -4.62
CA HIS A 38 -3.62 0.16 -4.71
C HIS A 38 -4.91 -0.63 -4.87
N ASP A 39 -6.04 0.06 -4.78
CA ASP A 39 -7.39 -0.49 -4.93
C ASP A 39 -8.23 0.24 -5.99
N TRP A 40 -7.55 0.80 -7.00
CA TRP A 40 -8.15 1.49 -8.13
C TRP A 40 -9.41 0.78 -8.67
N ARG A 41 -10.55 1.49 -8.65
CA ARG A 41 -11.86 1.01 -9.10
C ARG A 41 -12.37 -0.25 -8.37
N GLY A 42 -11.94 -0.47 -7.13
CA GLY A 42 -12.31 -1.63 -6.33
C GLY A 42 -11.48 -2.88 -6.65
N GLU A 43 -10.53 -2.80 -7.58
CA GLU A 43 -9.59 -3.87 -7.88
C GLU A 43 -8.28 -3.64 -7.13
N LYS A 44 -7.91 -4.60 -6.28
CA LYS A 44 -6.61 -4.59 -5.62
C LYS A 44 -5.52 -4.92 -6.64
N SER A 45 -4.48 -4.10 -6.71
CA SER A 45 -3.28 -4.47 -7.45
C SER A 45 -2.63 -5.71 -6.81
N PRO A 46 -1.81 -6.45 -7.55
CA PRO A 46 -1.01 -7.53 -6.99
C PRO A 46 -0.18 -7.03 -5.81
N GLN A 47 -0.22 -7.77 -4.70
CA GLN A 47 0.50 -7.44 -3.47
C GLN A 47 1.98 -7.88 -3.54
N GLU A 48 2.66 -7.48 -4.60
CA GLU A 48 4.05 -7.83 -4.87
C GLU A 48 5.00 -6.78 -4.26
N LEU A 49 5.85 -7.21 -3.34
CA LEU A 49 6.91 -6.37 -2.78
C LEU A 49 8.15 -6.43 -3.69
N THR A 50 8.47 -5.30 -4.32
CA THR A 50 9.58 -5.21 -5.29
C THR A 50 10.74 -4.32 -4.84
N ALA A 51 10.68 -3.77 -3.64
CA ALA A 51 11.67 -2.86 -3.08
C ALA A 51 11.83 -3.07 -1.57
N PRO A 52 12.90 -2.56 -0.93
CA PRO A 52 13.06 -2.61 0.53
C PRO A 52 12.07 -1.71 1.31
N PHE A 53 11.14 -1.08 0.60
CA PHE A 53 10.03 -0.27 1.11
C PHE A 53 8.78 -0.57 0.27
N SER A 54 7.61 -0.23 0.80
CA SER A 54 6.33 -0.31 0.07
C SER A 54 5.63 1.03 0.01
N TYR A 55 4.75 1.19 -0.97
CA TYR A 55 3.97 2.39 -1.21
C TYR A 55 2.52 2.00 -1.53
N ILE A 56 1.58 2.43 -0.70
CA ILE A 56 0.16 2.09 -0.79
C ILE A 56 -0.65 3.35 -1.12
N ARG A 57 -1.52 3.27 -2.13
CA ARG A 57 -2.46 4.33 -2.50
C ARG A 57 -3.89 3.83 -2.49
N PHE A 58 -4.69 4.42 -1.63
CA PHE A 58 -6.12 4.19 -1.55
C PHE A 58 -6.87 5.18 -2.43
N HIS A 59 -7.56 4.70 -3.47
CA HIS A 59 -8.27 5.53 -4.44
C HIS A 59 -9.77 5.65 -4.19
N GLY A 60 -10.32 5.03 -3.14
CA GLY A 60 -11.73 5.12 -2.78
C GLY A 60 -12.48 3.79 -2.85
N ALA A 61 -13.24 3.50 -1.81
CA ALA A 61 -13.91 2.21 -1.60
C ALA A 61 -15.09 1.94 -2.57
N THR A 62 -15.73 2.98 -3.10
CA THR A 62 -16.97 2.84 -3.90
C THR A 62 -16.92 3.59 -5.23
N GLY A 63 -15.77 4.13 -5.61
CA GLY A 63 -15.60 4.83 -6.86
C GLY A 63 -14.30 5.62 -6.92
N LYS A 64 -14.10 6.34 -8.02
CA LYS A 64 -12.88 7.14 -8.23
C LYS A 64 -12.82 8.29 -7.21
N TYR A 65 -11.92 8.16 -6.26
CA TYR A 65 -11.62 9.13 -5.19
C TYR A 65 -12.76 9.35 -4.19
N GLN A 66 -13.68 8.41 -4.10
CA GLN A 66 -14.86 8.51 -3.27
C GLN A 66 -15.12 7.22 -2.49
N GLY A 67 -15.84 7.38 -1.40
CA GLY A 67 -16.21 6.27 -0.53
C GLY A 67 -15.35 6.24 0.72
N ASN A 68 -16.04 6.07 1.84
CA ASN A 68 -15.44 5.80 3.12
C ASN A 68 -15.07 4.32 3.19
N TYR A 69 -13.83 4.00 3.58
CA TYR A 69 -13.45 2.60 3.81
C TYR A 69 -14.17 2.06 5.05
N THR A 70 -14.68 0.83 4.95
CA THR A 70 -15.27 0.18 6.12
C THR A 70 -14.16 -0.27 7.08
N PRO A 71 -14.48 -0.45 8.38
CA PRO A 71 -13.52 -0.98 9.35
C PRO A 71 -12.89 -2.30 8.91
N GLU A 72 -13.64 -3.19 8.28
CA GLU A 72 -13.18 -4.50 7.81
C GLU A 72 -12.18 -4.37 6.66
N MET A 73 -12.42 -3.42 5.74
CA MET A 73 -11.47 -3.12 4.67
C MET A 73 -10.16 -2.59 5.24
N LEU A 74 -10.22 -1.65 6.19
CA LEU A 74 -9.03 -1.10 6.83
C LEU A 74 -8.29 -2.15 7.66
N GLU A 75 -8.99 -3.05 8.36
CA GLU A 75 -8.36 -4.14 9.13
C GLU A 75 -7.65 -5.14 8.20
N SER A 76 -8.24 -5.49 7.05
CA SER A 76 -7.57 -6.34 6.05
C SER A 76 -6.26 -5.71 5.57
N TRP A 77 -6.24 -4.39 5.34
CA TRP A 77 -5.01 -3.68 4.99
C TRP A 77 -4.03 -3.58 6.16
N ALA A 78 -4.52 -3.35 7.38
CA ALA A 78 -3.69 -3.33 8.58
C ALA A 78 -2.97 -4.67 8.79
N GLN A 79 -3.65 -5.79 8.58
CA GLN A 79 -3.05 -7.13 8.64
C GLN A 79 -1.91 -7.29 7.64
N SER A 80 -2.13 -6.97 6.36
CA SER A 80 -1.08 -7.02 5.33
C SER A 80 0.10 -6.10 5.68
N ILE A 81 -0.17 -4.88 6.15
CA ILE A 81 0.87 -3.92 6.56
C ILE A 81 1.71 -4.49 7.71
N ARG A 82 1.08 -5.06 8.74
CA ARG A 82 1.81 -5.67 9.88
C ARG A 82 2.72 -6.82 9.44
N GLU A 83 2.29 -7.62 8.47
CA GLU A 83 3.12 -8.68 7.89
C GLU A 83 4.31 -8.12 7.11
N TRP A 84 4.10 -7.05 6.34
CA TRP A 84 5.15 -6.39 5.57
C TRP A 84 6.14 -5.62 6.45
N GLN A 85 5.71 -5.06 7.58
CA GLN A 85 6.58 -4.38 8.55
C GLN A 85 7.69 -5.29 9.11
N ARG A 86 7.51 -6.62 9.06
CA ARG A 86 8.55 -7.58 9.48
C ARG A 86 9.70 -7.70 8.47
N GLN A 87 9.49 -7.23 7.24
CA GLN A 87 10.36 -7.49 6.07
C GLN A 87 10.91 -6.19 5.48
N LEU A 88 10.13 -5.12 5.54
CA LEU A 88 10.41 -3.84 4.91
C LEU A 88 10.91 -2.82 5.94
N ARG A 89 11.72 -1.87 5.45
CA ARG A 89 12.21 -0.77 6.28
C ARG A 89 11.13 0.28 6.52
N ASP A 90 10.43 0.63 5.44
CA ASP A 90 9.45 1.71 5.42
C ASP A 90 8.21 1.26 4.64
N ILE A 91 7.04 1.72 5.09
CA ILE A 91 5.77 1.56 4.37
C ILE A 91 5.11 2.92 4.33
N TYR A 92 4.96 3.46 3.13
CA TYR A 92 4.28 4.73 2.92
C TYR A 92 2.83 4.47 2.52
N VAL A 93 1.90 5.15 3.18
CA VAL A 93 0.46 4.97 2.97
C VAL A 93 -0.20 6.31 2.70
N TYR A 94 -0.92 6.40 1.59
CA TYR A 94 -1.62 7.61 1.18
C TYR A 94 -3.08 7.32 0.84
N PHE A 95 -3.98 8.11 1.42
CA PHE A 95 -5.39 8.12 1.09
C PHE A 95 -5.68 9.24 0.09
N ASN A 96 -6.41 8.89 -0.98
CA ASN A 96 -6.78 9.78 -2.08
C ASN A 96 -8.30 9.73 -2.33
N ASN A 97 -9.08 9.33 -1.31
CA ASN A 97 -10.54 9.30 -1.30
C ASN A 97 -11.11 10.58 -0.66
N ASP A 98 -10.73 11.72 -1.24
CA ASP A 98 -10.94 13.05 -0.65
C ASP A 98 -12.41 13.51 -0.70
N VAL A 99 -13.23 12.91 -1.56
CA VAL A 99 -14.66 13.25 -1.64
C VAL A 99 -15.33 12.93 -0.30
N GLY A 100 -15.86 13.97 0.36
CA GLY A 100 -16.48 13.86 1.67
C GLY A 100 -15.51 13.95 2.86
N GLY A 101 -14.22 14.22 2.62
CA GLY A 101 -13.21 14.35 3.68
C GLY A 101 -12.79 13.03 4.33
N TYR A 102 -13.12 11.89 3.71
CA TYR A 102 -12.86 10.56 4.29
C TYR A 102 -11.38 10.19 4.33
N ALA A 103 -10.55 10.72 3.43
CA ALA A 103 -9.12 10.40 3.39
C ALA A 103 -8.42 10.59 4.74
N VAL A 104 -8.64 11.72 5.41
CA VAL A 104 -8.05 12.00 6.73
C VAL A 104 -8.63 11.08 7.80
N GLN A 105 -9.94 10.86 7.79
CA GLN A 105 -10.61 9.99 8.76
C GLN A 105 -10.12 8.54 8.65
N ASN A 106 -9.99 8.02 7.42
CA ASN A 106 -9.51 6.66 7.17
C ASN A 106 -8.01 6.51 7.48
N ALA A 107 -7.20 7.54 7.21
CA ALA A 107 -5.81 7.55 7.63
C ALA A 107 -5.66 7.41 9.16
N LEU A 108 -6.41 8.20 9.93
CA LEU A 108 -6.40 8.13 11.39
C LEU A 108 -6.94 6.78 11.91
N GLN A 109 -7.98 6.24 11.28
CA GLN A 109 -8.50 4.91 11.63
C GLN A 109 -7.46 3.82 11.40
N LEU A 110 -6.79 3.81 10.23
CA LEU A 110 -5.75 2.84 9.94
C LEU A 110 -4.55 2.98 10.90
N GLU A 111 -4.14 4.21 11.20
CA GLU A 111 -3.09 4.49 12.19
C GLU A 111 -3.45 3.90 13.57
N ASN A 112 -4.68 4.11 14.03
CA ASN A 112 -5.18 3.53 15.29
C ASN A 112 -5.15 2.00 15.26
N LEU A 113 -5.58 1.36 14.17
CA LEU A 113 -5.52 -0.10 14.02
C LEU A 113 -4.08 -0.61 14.09
N LEU A 114 -3.12 0.11 13.49
CA LEU A 114 -1.71 -0.26 13.52
C LEU A 114 -1.08 -0.06 14.91
N ALA A 115 -1.47 1.00 15.64
CA ALA A 115 -0.98 1.29 16.99
C ALA A 115 -1.55 0.34 18.06
N SER A 116 -2.81 -0.08 17.91
CA SER A 116 -3.53 -0.91 18.89
C SER A 116 -2.99 -2.34 19.00
N ALA A 117 -2.12 -2.77 18.08
CA ALA A 117 -1.53 -4.11 18.07
C ALA A 117 -0.39 -4.32 19.09
N ALA A 118 -0.06 -3.32 19.91
CA ALA A 118 0.76 -3.52 21.11
C ALA A 118 -0.14 -3.96 22.28
N THR A 119 -0.35 -5.27 22.45
CA THR A 119 -0.84 -5.86 23.73
C THR A 119 -0.17 -7.23 23.95
N PRO A 120 -0.01 -7.66 25.22
CA PRO A 120 1.26 -8.08 25.79
C PRO A 120 1.60 -9.53 25.45
N LYS A 121 2.89 -9.88 25.58
CA LYS A 121 3.27 -11.29 25.77
C LYS A 121 2.61 -11.77 27.07
N LEU A 122 1.48 -12.45 26.95
CA LEU A 122 0.97 -13.32 28.01
C LEU A 122 1.81 -14.59 27.99
N CYS A 123 2.83 -14.60 28.84
CA CYS A 123 3.48 -15.84 29.26
C CYS A 123 2.59 -16.46 30.34
N ALA A 124 2.12 -17.68 30.11
CA ALA A 124 1.71 -18.60 31.16
C ALA A 124 2.94 -19.43 31.58
#